data_AF-A0A7S0HEV8-F1
#
_entry.id   AF-A0A7S0HEV8-F1
#
_cell.length_a   1.000
_cell.length_b   1.000
_cell.length_c   1.000
_cell.angle_alpha   90.00
_cell.angle_beta   90.00
_cell.angle_gamma   90.00
#
_symmetry.space_group_name_H-M   'P 1'
#
loop_
_entity.id
_entity.type
_entity.pdbx_description
1 polymer ?
#
loop_
_entity_poly.entity_id
_entity_poly.type
_entity_poly.pdbx_seq_one_letter_code
_entity_poly.pdbx_strand_id
1 'polypeptide(L)'
;ATKHGAKLASSCKPVMEVCRLAGTVSLTFVVVSPNVAELIDALTSDVAETRPEDAKSGCVTWNEEGESRSRGCFTVSSLAQACERGDLRAEDDKVARALSAMQDLMKSSSESLPWMPQPLLRVVAPRAAGRVLKQVLTVNMWVYLRRMLFYLIAYPPIHDLMLCLQPVGAVRPLAKVERLEEPVFFSCAEEKKNKSEFTLRGIMKLQEHGGYASAKQPEGLRLQLLDYQLQTLQWMIDHEEIEFGLNQLFWQRREFLDGGFYYYAPELGELRLEEPPVRHGGILSEEMGLGKTAEMVALILTQKQRKERGRR
;
A
#
# COMPACT_ATOMS: atom_id res chain seq x y z
N ALA A 1 -12.76 -8.08 19.26
CA ALA A 1 -12.27 -6.80 18.72
C ALA A 1 -12.97 -6.35 17.43
N THR A 2 -13.67 -7.23 16.70
CA THR A 2 -14.16 -6.98 15.32
C THR A 2 -15.62 -6.52 15.17
N LYS A 3 -16.39 -6.35 16.26
CA LYS A 3 -17.82 -5.92 16.20
C LYS A 3 -18.07 -4.45 16.55
N HIS A 4 -17.08 -3.71 17.04
CA HIS A 4 -17.26 -2.31 17.46
C HIS A 4 -16.90 -1.28 16.38
N GLY A 5 -16.01 -1.59 15.43
CA GLY A 5 -15.67 -0.69 14.33
C GLY A 5 -16.75 -0.53 13.24
N ALA A 6 -17.58 -1.56 13.04
CA ALA A 6 -18.51 -1.61 11.90
C ALA A 6 -19.83 -0.87 12.12
N LYS A 7 -20.27 -0.67 13.38
CA LYS A 7 -21.53 0.04 13.69
C LYS A 7 -21.43 1.56 13.61
N LEU A 8 -20.22 2.11 13.51
CA LEU A 8 -19.92 3.54 13.63
C LEU A 8 -19.89 4.30 12.28
N ALA A 9 -19.94 3.59 11.14
CA ALA A 9 -19.81 4.20 9.81
C ALA A 9 -21.16 4.55 9.13
N SER A 10 -22.31 4.22 9.73
CA SER A 10 -23.61 4.25 9.04
C SER A 10 -24.58 5.38 9.43
N SER A 11 -24.23 6.29 10.36
CA SER A 11 -25.21 7.28 10.89
C SER A 11 -24.87 8.76 10.75
N CYS A 12 -24.04 9.17 9.78
CA CYS A 12 -23.72 10.59 9.56
C CYS A 12 -24.41 11.17 8.30
N LYS A 13 -25.10 12.30 8.48
CA LYS A 13 -25.78 13.11 7.44
C LYS A 13 -24.80 13.60 6.34
N PRO A 14 -25.27 13.93 5.11
CA PRO A 14 -24.53 13.74 3.87
C PRO A 14 -23.68 14.95 3.39
N VAL A 15 -23.06 15.74 4.28
CA VAL A 15 -22.32 16.96 3.85
C VAL A 15 -20.90 17.08 4.45
N MET A 16 -20.39 16.08 5.17
CA MET A 16 -19.01 16.09 5.64
C MET A 16 -18.15 15.11 4.83
N GLU A 17 -16.99 15.54 4.35
CA GLU A 17 -16.00 14.69 3.68
C GLU A 17 -15.84 13.37 4.44
N VAL A 18 -16.28 12.28 3.80
CA VAL A 18 -16.38 10.97 4.43
C VAL A 18 -14.96 10.42 4.61
N CYS A 19 -14.48 10.40 5.85
CA CYS A 19 -13.27 9.68 6.23
C CYS A 19 -13.60 8.20 6.37
N ARG A 20 -12.77 7.31 5.81
CA ARG A 20 -13.09 5.87 5.75
C ARG A 20 -12.01 5.06 6.43
N LEU A 21 -12.41 4.09 7.26
CA LEU A 21 -11.49 3.24 8.00
C LEU A 21 -10.76 2.30 7.02
N ALA A 22 -9.45 2.49 6.89
CA ALA A 22 -8.62 1.68 6.01
C ALA A 22 -7.94 0.51 6.73
N GLY A 23 -7.53 0.73 7.98
CA GLY A 23 -6.72 -0.26 8.70
C GLY A 23 -6.44 0.10 10.14
N THR A 24 -5.65 -0.77 10.76
CA THR A 24 -5.05 -0.55 12.07
C THR A 24 -3.54 -0.55 11.96
N VAL A 25 -2.88 0.37 12.66
CA VAL A 25 -1.42 0.37 12.82
C VAL A 25 -1.09 0.06 14.27
N SER A 26 -0.20 -0.89 14.50
CA SER A 26 0.32 -1.22 15.83
C SER A 26 1.72 -0.62 15.96
N LEU A 27 1.87 0.36 16.84
CA LEU A 27 3.17 1.00 17.11
C LEU A 27 3.70 0.50 18.45
N THR A 28 4.94 0.04 18.46
CA THR A 28 5.60 -0.47 19.67
C THR A 28 6.80 0.38 20.05
N PHE A 29 6.86 0.77 21.32
CA PHE A 29 7.87 1.64 21.89
C PHE A 29 8.48 1.01 23.14
N VAL A 30 9.79 1.18 23.30
CA VAL A 30 10.50 0.95 24.55
C VAL A 30 10.38 2.22 25.40
N VAL A 31 9.82 2.07 26.59
CA VAL A 31 9.66 3.14 27.57
C VAL A 31 10.97 3.28 28.35
N VAL A 32 11.60 4.45 28.24
CA VAL A 32 12.85 4.76 28.94
C VAL A 32 12.58 5.43 30.29
N SER A 33 11.43 6.11 30.42
CA SER A 33 11.05 6.82 31.63
C SER A 33 10.88 5.89 32.85
N PRO A 34 11.36 6.30 34.04
CA PRO A 34 11.22 5.52 35.28
C PRO A 34 9.77 5.46 35.77
N ASN A 35 8.93 6.47 35.45
CA ASN A 35 7.52 6.51 35.86
C ASN A 35 6.58 6.26 34.69
N VAL A 36 6.36 4.97 34.41
CA VAL A 36 5.57 4.52 33.27
C VAL A 36 4.11 4.96 33.34
N ALA A 37 3.51 5.01 34.54
CA ALA A 37 2.10 5.38 34.70
C ALA A 37 1.86 6.86 34.38
N GLU A 38 2.70 7.74 34.90
CA GLU A 38 2.64 9.19 34.66
C GLU A 38 2.92 9.51 33.19
N LEU A 39 3.87 8.81 32.56
CA LEU A 39 4.11 8.96 31.13
C LEU A 39 2.87 8.57 30.30
N ILE A 40 2.21 7.45 30.62
CA ILE A 40 0.99 7.04 29.89
C ILE A 40 -0.13 8.08 30.06
N ASP A 41 -0.29 8.64 31.26
CA ASP A 41 -1.26 9.71 31.49
C ASP A 41 -0.96 10.93 30.60
N ALA A 42 0.31 11.37 30.56
CA ALA A 42 0.77 12.49 29.73
C ALA A 42 0.68 12.21 28.21
N LEU A 43 0.75 10.95 27.79
CA LEU A 43 0.60 10.53 26.39
C LEU A 43 -0.87 10.53 25.93
N THR A 44 -1.82 10.59 26.86
CA THR A 44 -3.25 10.62 26.54
C THR A 44 -3.82 12.03 26.61
N SER A 45 -4.76 12.36 25.72
CA SER A 45 -5.36 13.69 25.70
C SER A 45 -6.29 13.93 26.90
N ASP A 46 -6.10 15.09 27.54
CA ASP A 46 -6.94 15.62 28.63
C ASP A 46 -8.11 16.49 28.12
N VAL A 47 -8.33 16.54 26.81
CA VAL A 47 -9.34 17.41 26.20
C VAL A 47 -10.74 16.98 26.65
N ALA A 48 -11.55 17.98 27.06
CA ALA A 48 -12.87 17.81 27.66
C ALA A 48 -13.81 16.96 26.79
N GLU A 49 -14.63 16.17 27.49
CA GLU A 49 -15.57 15.18 26.95
C GLU A 49 -16.42 15.72 25.79
N THR A 50 -16.39 15.00 24.67
CA THR A 50 -17.63 14.82 23.90
C THR A 50 -18.53 13.89 24.68
N ARG A 51 -19.85 14.13 24.64
CA ARG A 51 -20.81 13.39 25.44
C ARG A 51 -20.66 11.88 25.11
N PRO A 52 -20.86 10.97 26.09
CA PRO A 52 -20.69 9.52 25.89
C PRO A 52 -21.53 8.93 24.74
N GLU A 53 -22.56 9.66 24.33
CA GLU A 53 -23.48 9.37 23.24
C GLU A 53 -22.83 9.55 21.86
N ASP A 54 -21.85 10.44 21.73
CA ASP A 54 -21.10 10.75 20.50
C ASP A 54 -19.96 9.75 20.23
N ALA A 55 -19.37 9.18 21.29
CA ALA A 55 -18.36 8.13 21.19
C ALA A 55 -18.92 6.79 20.67
N LYS A 56 -20.24 6.56 20.82
CA LYS A 56 -20.94 5.35 20.36
C LYS A 56 -21.46 5.44 18.91
N SER A 57 -21.44 6.62 18.30
CA SER A 57 -22.03 6.89 16.97
C SER A 57 -21.01 7.11 15.85
N GLY A 58 -19.71 7.20 16.16
CA GLY A 58 -18.68 7.52 15.17
C GLY A 58 -18.57 9.03 14.93
N CYS A 59 -19.34 9.84 15.66
CA CYS A 59 -19.10 11.26 15.88
C CYS A 59 -17.94 11.46 16.86
N VAL A 60 -16.77 10.90 16.54
CA VAL A 60 -15.53 11.36 17.17
C VAL A 60 -15.33 12.79 16.71
N THR A 61 -15.26 13.74 17.64
CA THR A 61 -14.85 15.10 17.31
C THR A 61 -13.34 15.12 17.10
N TRP A 62 -12.93 15.74 16.01
CA TRP A 62 -11.54 15.81 15.60
C TRP A 62 -11.01 17.21 15.91
N ASN A 63 -9.73 17.31 16.30
CA ASN A 63 -9.05 18.60 16.29
C ASN A 63 -8.67 18.98 14.84
N GLU A 64 -8.07 20.16 14.67
CA GLU A 64 -7.66 20.67 13.36
C GLU A 64 -6.58 19.78 12.71
N GLU A 65 -5.79 19.09 13.54
CA GLU A 65 -4.74 18.12 13.16
C GLU A 65 -5.29 16.71 12.88
N GLY A 66 -6.61 16.47 12.97
CA GLY A 66 -7.19 15.17 12.69
C GLY A 66 -7.00 14.11 13.78
N GLU A 67 -6.67 14.50 15.00
CA GLU A 67 -6.63 13.66 16.21
C GLU A 67 -7.99 13.62 16.92
N SER A 68 -8.28 12.52 17.59
CA SER A 68 -9.48 12.36 18.42
C SER A 68 -9.44 13.29 19.63
N ARG A 69 -10.47 14.13 19.81
CA ARG A 69 -10.69 14.91 21.05
C ARG A 69 -11.31 14.11 22.20
N SER A 70 -11.44 12.79 22.05
CA SER A 70 -12.02 11.96 23.11
C SER A 70 -11.02 11.78 24.25
N ARG A 71 -11.45 12.08 25.49
CA ARG A 71 -10.63 11.93 26.70
C ARG A 71 -9.99 10.55 26.79
N GLY A 72 -8.70 10.51 27.12
CA GLY A 72 -7.98 9.25 27.27
C GLY A 72 -7.70 8.55 25.94
N CYS A 73 -7.53 9.30 24.83
CA CYS A 73 -6.94 8.75 23.60
C CYS A 73 -5.46 9.10 23.55
N PHE A 74 -4.63 8.15 23.11
CA PHE A 74 -3.28 8.46 22.66
C PHE A 74 -3.37 9.37 21.44
N THR A 75 -2.49 10.37 21.39
CA THR A 75 -2.37 11.27 20.24
C THR A 75 -1.06 10.98 19.52
N VAL A 76 -1.03 11.22 18.21
CA VAL A 76 0.17 11.00 17.40
C VAL A 76 1.21 12.05 17.80
N SER A 77 0.78 13.29 18.04
CA SER A 77 1.61 14.39 18.51
C SER A 77 2.23 14.12 19.89
N SER A 78 1.52 13.51 20.85
CA SER A 78 2.10 13.21 22.17
C SER A 78 3.16 12.13 22.11
N LEU A 79 2.93 11.08 21.31
CA LEU A 79 3.88 9.99 21.10
C LEU A 79 5.14 10.48 20.39
N ALA A 80 4.97 11.34 19.39
CA ALA A 80 6.05 12.02 18.70
C ALA A 80 6.94 12.83 19.64
N GLN A 81 6.33 13.73 20.41
CA GLN A 81 7.04 14.58 21.36
C GLN A 81 7.73 13.76 22.45
N ALA A 82 7.11 12.66 22.92
CA ALA A 82 7.75 11.77 23.88
C ALA A 82 8.95 11.03 23.28
N CYS A 83 8.93 10.69 21.98
CA CYS A 83 10.11 10.20 21.28
C CYS A 83 11.21 11.27 21.16
N GLU A 84 10.85 12.50 20.84
CA GLU A 84 11.81 13.62 20.74
C GLU A 84 12.46 13.96 22.09
N ARG A 85 11.71 13.88 23.19
CA ARG A 85 12.23 14.05 24.55
C ARG A 85 13.09 12.88 25.04
N GLY A 86 13.05 11.73 24.35
CA GLY A 86 13.74 10.51 24.74
C GLY A 86 13.02 9.67 25.80
N ASP A 87 11.76 10.00 26.13
CA ASP A 87 10.93 9.23 27.06
C ASP A 87 10.49 7.88 26.45
N LEU A 88 10.32 7.86 25.13
CA LEU A 88 9.99 6.69 24.32
C LEU A 88 11.04 6.47 23.23
N ARG A 89 11.35 5.21 22.94
CA ARG A 89 12.17 4.83 21.78
C ARG A 89 11.37 3.87 20.90
N ALA A 90 11.22 4.17 19.62
CA ALA A 90 10.61 3.25 18.67
C ALA A 90 11.37 1.92 18.67
N GLU A 91 10.64 0.79 18.66
CA GLU A 91 11.25 -0.54 18.66
C GLU A 91 12.06 -0.78 17.39
N ASP A 92 11.57 -0.29 16.24
CA ASP A 92 12.23 -0.42 14.95
C ASP A 92 12.09 0.87 14.09
N ASP A 93 12.86 0.93 13.00
CA ASP A 93 12.84 2.05 12.05
C ASP A 93 11.49 2.17 11.34
N LYS A 94 10.71 1.09 11.25
CA LYS A 94 9.39 1.11 10.59
C LYS A 94 8.37 1.85 11.45
N VAL A 95 8.35 1.59 12.76
CA VAL A 95 7.52 2.30 13.74
C VAL A 95 7.88 3.79 13.75
N ALA A 96 9.17 4.14 13.73
CA ALA A 96 9.61 5.52 13.67
C ALA A 96 9.13 6.22 12.37
N ARG A 97 9.32 5.59 11.21
CA ARG A 97 8.83 6.10 9.92
C ARG A 97 7.32 6.23 9.87
N ALA A 98 6.58 5.23 10.35
CA ALA A 98 5.12 5.27 10.39
C ALA A 98 4.60 6.38 11.30
N LEU A 99 5.24 6.62 12.45
CA LEU A 99 4.88 7.72 13.35
C LEU A 99 5.12 9.09 12.70
N SER A 100 6.27 9.28 12.04
CA SER A 100 6.57 10.51 11.28
C SER A 100 5.58 10.70 10.12
N ALA A 101 5.31 9.63 9.37
CA ALA A 101 4.38 9.66 8.26
C ALA A 101 2.95 10.02 8.71
N MET A 102 2.49 9.48 9.84
CA MET A 102 1.22 9.85 10.43
C MET A 102 1.18 11.33 10.80
N GLN A 103 2.22 11.88 11.44
CA GLN A 103 2.27 13.32 11.73
C GLN A 103 2.19 14.18 10.47
N ASP A 104 2.94 13.84 9.43
CA ASP A 104 2.99 14.64 8.20
C ASP A 104 1.66 14.61 7.44
N LEU A 105 0.98 13.46 7.44
CA LEU A 105 -0.36 13.30 6.85
C LEU A 105 -1.47 13.95 7.68
N MET A 106 -1.22 14.22 8.96
CA MET A 106 -2.16 14.81 9.92
C MET A 106 -1.95 16.32 10.12
N LYS A 107 -0.77 16.87 9.84
CA LYS A 107 -0.56 18.32 9.90
C LYS A 107 -1.35 19.02 8.80
N SER A 108 -2.31 19.87 9.20
CA SER A 108 -2.88 20.87 8.28
C SER A 108 -1.75 21.79 7.82
N SER A 109 -1.60 22.01 6.51
CA SER A 109 -0.47 22.73 5.91
C SER A 109 0.90 22.24 6.40
N SER A 110 1.22 20.96 6.19
CA SER A 110 2.59 20.49 6.40
C SER A 110 3.57 21.26 5.50
N GLU A 111 4.83 21.43 5.93
CA GLU A 111 5.87 22.06 5.10
C GLU A 111 5.96 21.39 3.71
N SER A 112 5.67 20.10 3.65
CA SER A 112 5.67 19.30 2.42
C SER A 112 4.45 19.53 1.52
N LEU A 113 3.30 19.97 2.06
CA LEU A 113 2.07 20.22 1.31
C LEU A 113 1.40 21.55 1.75
N PRO A 114 2.01 22.72 1.45
CA PRO A 114 1.52 24.02 1.92
C PRO A 114 0.14 24.41 1.36
N TRP A 115 -0.20 23.90 0.17
CA TRP A 115 -1.47 24.16 -0.52
C TRP A 115 -2.64 23.35 0.05
N MET A 116 -2.39 22.49 1.03
CA MET A 116 -3.37 21.56 1.56
C MET A 116 -3.89 22.03 2.94
N PRO A 117 -5.10 22.62 3.02
CA PRO A 117 -5.59 23.24 4.24
C PRO A 117 -6.15 22.24 5.27
N GLN A 118 -6.26 20.95 4.92
CA GLN A 118 -6.90 19.95 5.77
C GLN A 118 -6.05 18.68 5.89
N PRO A 119 -6.14 17.97 7.04
CA PRO A 119 -5.39 16.75 7.25
C PRO A 119 -5.90 15.63 6.35
N LEU A 120 -4.97 14.90 5.74
CA LEU A 120 -5.22 13.78 4.82
C LEU A 120 -5.64 12.50 5.56
N LEU A 121 -5.22 12.41 6.82
CA LEU A 121 -5.44 11.29 7.70
C LEU A 121 -6.18 11.73 8.96
N ARG A 122 -6.94 10.79 9.54
CA ARG A 122 -7.46 10.91 10.90
C ARG A 122 -7.17 9.64 11.68
N VAL A 123 -6.76 9.77 12.94
CA VAL A 123 -6.32 8.64 13.77
C VAL A 123 -7.04 8.60 15.12
N VAL A 124 -7.55 7.43 15.49
CA VAL A 124 -8.13 7.19 16.81
C VAL A 124 -7.32 6.12 17.52
N ALA A 125 -6.94 6.35 18.78
CA ALA A 125 -6.21 5.40 19.59
C ALA A 125 -6.67 5.49 21.06
N PRO A 126 -7.84 4.94 21.45
CA PRO A 126 -8.28 4.92 22.84
C PRO A 126 -7.22 4.29 23.76
N ARG A 127 -7.13 4.76 25.01
CA ARG A 127 -6.19 4.25 26.01
C ARG A 127 -6.28 2.74 26.21
N ALA A 128 -7.47 2.17 26.11
CA ALA A 128 -7.70 0.72 26.18
C ALA A 128 -7.02 -0.07 25.04
N ALA A 129 -6.64 0.58 23.96
CA ALA A 129 -5.88 -0.01 22.85
C ALA A 129 -4.36 0.05 23.06
N GLY A 130 -3.90 0.77 24.09
CA GLY A 130 -2.54 0.72 24.60
C GLY A 130 -2.36 -0.43 25.57
N ARG A 131 -1.24 -1.15 25.45
CA ARG A 131 -0.83 -2.19 26.38
C ARG A 131 0.59 -1.94 26.81
N VAL A 132 0.85 -2.06 28.10
CA VAL A 132 2.19 -1.92 28.66
C VAL A 132 2.61 -3.20 29.35
N LEU A 133 3.73 -3.76 28.90
CA LEU A 133 4.32 -4.97 29.44
C LEU A 133 5.83 -4.77 29.56
N LYS A 134 6.38 -4.87 30.77
CA LYS A 134 7.83 -4.82 31.03
C LYS A 134 8.54 -3.66 30.28
N GLN A 135 8.05 -2.43 30.48
CA GLN A 135 8.56 -1.21 29.82
C GLN A 135 8.38 -1.17 28.29
N VAL A 136 7.58 -2.04 27.70
CA VAL A 136 7.20 -1.96 26.29
C VAL A 136 5.76 -1.47 26.20
N LEU A 137 5.55 -0.36 25.49
CA LEU A 137 4.26 0.23 25.19
C LEU A 137 3.88 -0.12 23.76
N THR A 138 2.79 -0.87 23.58
CA THR A 138 2.18 -1.11 22.26
C THR A 138 0.88 -0.35 22.17
N VAL A 139 0.76 0.54 21.18
CA VAL A 139 -0.45 1.33 20.91
C VAL A 139 -1.05 0.89 19.58
N ASN A 140 -2.31 0.48 19.60
CA ASN A 140 -3.06 0.19 18.37
C ASN A 140 -3.90 1.40 17.96
N MET A 141 -3.69 1.84 16.73
CA MET A 141 -4.31 3.02 16.16
C MET A 141 -5.21 2.64 14.99
N TRP A 142 -6.41 3.19 14.96
CA TRP A 142 -7.33 3.09 13.82
C TRP A 142 -7.13 4.26 12.87
N VAL A 143 -6.87 3.93 11.61
CA VAL A 143 -6.41 4.88 10.58
C VAL A 143 -7.54 5.10 9.57
N TYR A 144 -8.02 6.34 9.50
CA TYR A 144 -9.09 6.78 8.61
C TYR A 144 -8.52 7.66 7.50
N LEU A 145 -8.69 7.22 6.26
CA LEU A 145 -8.18 7.94 5.08
C LEU A 145 -9.25 8.90 4.56
N ARG A 146 -8.82 10.11 4.18
CA ARG A 146 -9.66 11.04 3.42
C ARG A 146 -9.55 10.81 1.93
N ARG A 147 -10.58 11.24 1.19
CA ARG A 147 -10.64 11.15 -0.27
C ARG A 147 -9.41 11.76 -0.96
N MET A 148 -8.90 12.88 -0.47
CA MET A 148 -7.80 13.58 -1.13
C MET A 148 -6.46 12.80 -1.10
N LEU A 149 -6.28 11.93 -0.10
CA LEU A 149 -5.10 11.07 0.00
C LEU A 149 -4.96 10.11 -1.20
N PHE A 150 -6.08 9.76 -1.85
CA PHE A 150 -6.11 8.89 -3.04
C PHE A 150 -5.80 9.62 -4.35
N TYR A 151 -5.51 10.92 -4.30
CA TYR A 151 -5.08 11.69 -5.48
C TYR A 151 -3.62 12.12 -5.38
N LEU A 152 -2.94 11.79 -4.29
CA LEU A 152 -1.52 12.02 -4.12
C LEU A 152 -0.73 10.90 -4.80
N ILE A 153 0.27 11.29 -5.57
CA ILE A 153 1.17 10.38 -6.29
C ILE A 153 2.58 10.62 -5.77
N ALA A 154 3.33 9.54 -5.53
CA ALA A 154 4.72 9.59 -5.10
C ALA A 154 4.97 10.43 -3.83
N TYR A 155 4.08 10.29 -2.83
CA TYR A 155 4.27 10.94 -1.53
C TYR A 155 4.76 9.92 -0.49
N PRO A 156 6.06 9.97 -0.07
CA PRO A 156 6.67 8.92 0.77
C PRO A 156 5.93 8.59 2.07
N PRO A 157 5.32 9.55 2.80
CA PRO A 157 4.54 9.24 4.00
C PRO A 157 3.39 8.26 3.77
N ILE A 158 2.77 8.25 2.58
CA ILE A 158 1.72 7.26 2.27
C ILE A 158 2.31 5.86 2.30
N HIS A 159 3.47 5.68 1.69
CA HIS A 159 4.13 4.38 1.65
C HIS A 159 4.49 3.89 3.05
N ASP A 160 5.18 4.72 3.84
CA ASP A 160 5.64 4.34 5.18
C ASP A 160 4.46 4.00 6.12
N LEU A 161 3.35 4.74 6.00
CA LEU A 161 2.09 4.40 6.68
C LEU A 161 1.54 3.05 6.20
N MET A 162 1.44 2.86 4.89
CA MET A 162 0.80 1.69 4.29
C MET A 162 1.57 0.39 4.51
N LEU A 163 2.90 0.44 4.71
CA LEU A 163 3.70 -0.71 5.15
C LEU A 163 3.31 -1.25 6.52
N CYS A 164 2.96 -0.35 7.44
CA CYS A 164 2.60 -0.69 8.82
C CYS A 164 1.09 -0.88 8.99
N LEU A 165 0.30 -0.49 7.99
CA LEU A 165 -1.15 -0.58 8.00
C LEU A 165 -1.62 -2.02 7.78
N GLN A 166 -2.21 -2.61 8.81
CA GLN A 166 -2.98 -3.83 8.69
C GLN A 166 -4.37 -3.50 8.12
N PRO A 167 -4.71 -3.98 6.91
CA PRO A 167 -5.98 -3.64 6.27
C PRO A 167 -7.15 -4.29 7.02
N VAL A 168 -8.26 -3.55 7.15
CA VAL A 168 -9.47 -4.10 7.81
C VAL A 168 -10.25 -5.04 6.90
N GLY A 169 -10.30 -4.75 5.59
CA GLY A 169 -11.03 -5.56 4.61
C GLY A 169 -10.15 -6.55 3.85
N ALA A 170 -10.77 -7.27 2.92
CA ALA A 170 -10.05 -8.21 2.07
C ALA A 170 -9.02 -7.47 1.18
N VAL A 171 -7.84 -8.08 1.05
CA VAL A 171 -6.82 -7.68 0.09
C VAL A 171 -6.81 -8.71 -1.03
N ARG A 172 -7.00 -8.27 -2.26
CA ARG A 172 -7.00 -9.13 -3.45
C ARG A 172 -5.99 -8.57 -4.43
N PRO A 173 -4.86 -9.26 -4.66
CA PRO A 173 -4.02 -8.98 -5.82
C PRO A 173 -4.86 -9.00 -7.09
N LEU A 174 -4.60 -8.11 -8.04
CA LEU A 174 -5.27 -8.17 -9.32
C LEU A 174 -4.71 -9.34 -10.17
N ALA A 175 -3.45 -9.74 -9.97
CA ALA A 175 -2.84 -10.91 -10.64
C ALA A 175 -2.68 -12.12 -9.71
N LYS A 176 -2.82 -13.32 -10.29
CA LYS A 176 -2.07 -14.51 -9.87
C LYS A 176 -0.99 -14.72 -10.93
N VAL A 177 0.26 -14.37 -10.65
CA VAL A 177 1.35 -14.62 -11.60
C VAL A 177 1.77 -16.07 -11.47
N GLU A 178 1.46 -16.89 -12.48
CA GLU A 178 2.03 -18.23 -12.60
C GLU A 178 3.52 -18.09 -12.95
N ARG A 179 4.37 -18.20 -11.93
CA ARG A 179 5.82 -18.31 -12.11
C ARG A 179 6.16 -19.80 -12.17
N LEU A 180 6.97 -20.19 -13.15
CA LEU A 180 7.58 -21.52 -13.12
C LEU A 180 8.41 -21.64 -11.82
N GLU A 181 8.25 -22.76 -11.12
CA GLU A 181 8.87 -22.99 -9.80
C GLU A 181 10.40 -23.05 -9.86
N GLU A 182 10.96 -23.28 -11.05
CA GLU A 182 12.41 -23.33 -11.28
C GLU A 182 12.81 -22.31 -12.37
N PRO A 183 13.82 -21.45 -12.12
CA PRO A 183 14.35 -20.57 -13.15
C PRO A 183 15.07 -21.41 -14.20
N VAL A 184 14.56 -21.42 -15.43
CA VAL A 184 15.11 -22.21 -16.54
C VAL A 184 16.40 -21.56 -17.08
N PHE A 185 16.64 -20.27 -16.80
CA PHE A 185 17.82 -19.56 -17.28
C PHE A 185 18.44 -18.62 -16.25
N PHE A 186 19.69 -18.24 -16.55
CA PHE A 186 20.60 -17.40 -15.75
C PHE A 186 19.92 -16.18 -15.14
N SER A 187 19.47 -16.27 -13.89
CA SER A 187 19.23 -15.06 -13.12
C SER A 187 20.59 -14.46 -12.76
N CYS A 188 20.83 -13.18 -13.07
CA CYS A 188 21.86 -12.42 -12.39
C CYS A 188 21.45 -12.31 -10.91
N ALA A 189 21.82 -13.34 -10.14
CA ALA A 189 21.54 -13.52 -8.73
C ALA A 189 22.45 -12.66 -7.85
N GLU A 190 22.80 -11.46 -8.30
CA GLU A 190 23.49 -10.51 -7.44
C GLU A 190 22.49 -9.76 -6.56
N GLU A 191 22.62 -10.08 -5.26
CA GLU A 191 22.21 -9.34 -4.07
C GLU A 191 20.73 -8.94 -3.95
N LYS A 192 19.95 -9.86 -3.36
CA LYS A 192 18.68 -9.56 -2.65
C LYS A 192 18.83 -8.55 -1.49
N LYS A 193 20.03 -7.99 -1.25
CA LYS A 193 20.38 -7.27 -0.01
C LYS A 193 20.09 -5.77 -0.02
N ASN A 194 19.85 -5.13 -1.17
CA ASN A 194 19.46 -3.72 -1.22
C ASN A 194 18.37 -3.52 -2.27
N LYS A 195 17.15 -3.97 -1.97
CA LYS A 195 15.98 -3.48 -2.70
C LYS A 195 15.78 -2.04 -2.28
N SER A 196 16.26 -1.12 -3.10
CA SER A 196 15.82 0.27 -3.00
C SER A 196 14.31 0.27 -3.27
N GLU A 197 13.55 0.23 -2.19
CA GLU A 197 12.11 0.43 -2.17
C GLU A 197 11.79 1.69 -2.99
N PHE A 198 10.82 1.62 -3.92
CA PHE A 198 10.34 2.74 -4.75
C PHE A 198 11.28 3.30 -5.83
N THR A 199 12.32 2.56 -6.24
CA THR A 199 13.07 2.96 -7.44
C THR A 199 12.61 2.19 -8.67
N LEU A 200 12.74 2.82 -9.84
CA LEU A 200 12.53 2.14 -11.12
C LEU A 200 13.34 0.85 -11.22
N ARG A 201 14.59 0.87 -10.72
CA ARG A 201 15.45 -0.33 -10.68
C ARG A 201 14.85 -1.43 -9.80
N GLY A 202 14.33 -1.08 -8.61
CA GLY A 202 13.69 -2.02 -7.71
C GLY A 202 12.43 -2.64 -8.32
N ILE A 203 11.60 -1.82 -8.96
CA ILE A 203 10.37 -2.24 -9.65
C ILE A 203 10.71 -3.18 -10.82
N MET A 204 11.68 -2.81 -11.66
CA MET A 204 12.12 -3.66 -12.79
C MET A 204 12.69 -5.00 -12.31
N LYS A 205 13.48 -5.00 -11.22
CA LYS A 205 14.02 -6.24 -10.65
C LYS A 205 12.92 -7.14 -10.07
N LEU A 206 11.84 -6.57 -9.51
CA LEU A 206 10.71 -7.36 -9.00
C LEU A 206 9.94 -8.09 -10.11
N GLN A 207 9.88 -7.46 -11.29
CA GLN A 207 9.21 -7.98 -12.48
C GLN A 207 10.15 -8.72 -13.44
N GLU A 208 11.39 -8.98 -13.03
CA GLU A 208 12.31 -9.83 -13.80
C GLU A 208 11.79 -11.27 -13.80
N HIS A 209 11.62 -11.84 -14.99
CA HIS A 209 11.23 -13.22 -15.16
C HIS A 209 12.47 -14.12 -15.27
N GLY A 210 12.52 -15.19 -14.48
CA GLY A 210 13.60 -16.20 -14.52
C GLY A 210 13.37 -17.36 -15.49
N GLY A 211 12.31 -17.26 -16.31
CA GLY A 211 11.85 -18.31 -17.23
C GLY A 211 10.34 -18.25 -17.42
N TYR A 212 9.86 -18.76 -18.56
CA TYR A 212 8.43 -18.77 -18.91
C TYR A 212 8.05 -20.04 -19.67
N ALA A 213 6.75 -20.33 -19.81
CA ALA A 213 6.30 -21.44 -20.64
C ALA A 213 6.65 -21.18 -22.11
N SER A 214 7.04 -22.20 -22.88
CA SER A 214 7.34 -22.02 -24.31
C SER A 214 6.06 -21.99 -25.15
N ALA A 215 5.94 -20.99 -26.02
CA ALA A 215 4.89 -20.94 -27.04
C ALA A 215 5.13 -22.01 -28.12
N LYS A 216 4.09 -22.26 -28.93
CA LYS A 216 4.25 -22.99 -30.18
C LYS A 216 4.93 -22.11 -31.23
N GLN A 217 5.79 -22.71 -32.05
CA GLN A 217 6.40 -22.04 -33.20
C GLN A 217 5.30 -21.43 -34.10
N PRO A 218 5.34 -20.12 -34.42
CA PRO A 218 4.32 -19.48 -35.26
C PRO A 218 4.33 -20.02 -36.69
N GLU A 219 3.15 -20.27 -37.24
CA GLU A 219 3.00 -20.68 -38.63
C GLU A 219 3.50 -19.56 -39.57
N GLY A 220 4.14 -19.91 -40.69
CA GLY A 220 4.61 -18.91 -41.65
C GLY A 220 5.90 -18.17 -41.28
N LEU A 221 6.44 -18.33 -40.07
CA LEU A 221 7.80 -17.92 -39.76
C LEU A 221 8.79 -18.99 -40.23
N ARG A 222 9.58 -18.69 -41.27
CA ARG A 222 10.58 -19.63 -41.82
C ARG A 222 11.75 -19.87 -40.87
N LEU A 223 12.10 -18.85 -40.07
CA LEU A 223 13.15 -18.94 -39.06
C LEU A 223 12.64 -19.79 -37.89
N GLN A 224 13.41 -20.81 -37.51
CA GLN A 224 13.12 -21.57 -36.29
C GLN A 224 13.57 -20.77 -35.07
N LEU A 225 12.65 -20.51 -34.15
CA LEU A 225 12.97 -19.80 -32.91
C LEU A 225 13.68 -20.75 -31.94
N LEU A 226 14.59 -20.18 -31.16
CA LEU A 226 15.24 -20.89 -30.06
C LEU A 226 14.29 -21.02 -28.87
N ASP A 227 14.57 -21.95 -27.95
CA ASP A 227 13.67 -22.24 -26.83
C ASP A 227 13.37 -21.00 -25.98
N TYR A 228 14.39 -20.19 -25.67
CA TYR A 228 14.19 -18.95 -24.92
C TYR A 228 13.32 -17.94 -25.68
N GLN A 229 13.46 -17.85 -27.01
CA GLN A 229 12.66 -16.95 -27.85
C GLN A 229 11.19 -17.38 -27.86
N LEU A 230 10.92 -18.70 -27.79
CA LEU A 230 9.57 -19.24 -27.64
C LEU A 230 8.99 -18.95 -26.24
N GLN A 231 9.80 -18.93 -25.19
CA GLN A 231 9.37 -18.51 -23.85
C GLN A 231 9.01 -17.02 -23.83
N THR A 232 9.87 -16.18 -24.41
CA THR A 232 9.65 -14.75 -24.54
C THR A 232 8.40 -14.45 -25.39
N LEU A 233 8.18 -15.21 -26.46
CA LEU A 233 6.95 -15.11 -27.25
C LEU A 233 5.70 -15.41 -26.42
N GLN A 234 5.68 -16.49 -25.65
CA GLN A 234 4.54 -16.83 -24.79
C GLN A 234 4.31 -15.76 -23.73
N TRP A 235 5.38 -15.24 -23.12
CA TRP A 235 5.31 -14.13 -22.17
C TRP A 235 4.65 -12.90 -22.81
N MET A 236 5.06 -12.52 -24.01
CA MET A 236 4.49 -11.38 -24.73
C MET A 236 3.01 -11.60 -25.07
N ILE A 237 2.65 -12.79 -25.53
CA ILE A 237 1.26 -13.18 -25.81
C ILE A 237 0.40 -12.99 -24.57
N ASP A 238 0.83 -13.55 -23.44
CA ASP A 238 0.04 -13.51 -22.22
C ASP A 238 -0.09 -12.05 -21.75
N HIS A 239 0.98 -11.25 -21.82
CA HIS A 239 0.98 -9.83 -21.46
C HIS A 239 0.13 -8.93 -22.35
N GLU A 240 -0.14 -9.33 -23.60
CA GLU A 240 -1.12 -8.66 -24.46
C GLU A 240 -2.57 -8.99 -24.07
N GLU A 241 -2.80 -10.10 -23.36
CA GLU A 241 -4.13 -10.64 -23.03
C GLU A 241 -4.51 -10.51 -21.55
N ILE A 242 -3.60 -10.03 -20.70
CA ILE A 242 -3.87 -9.77 -19.27
C ILE A 242 -5.07 -8.82 -19.12
N GLU A 243 -6.12 -9.27 -18.42
CA GLU A 243 -7.41 -8.56 -18.27
C GLU A 243 -7.25 -7.11 -17.76
N PHE A 244 -6.45 -6.91 -16.72
CA PHE A 244 -6.16 -5.58 -16.14
C PHE A 244 -4.85 -4.97 -16.68
N GLY A 245 -4.31 -5.53 -17.76
CA GLY A 245 -3.04 -5.15 -18.37
C GLY A 245 -1.86 -5.19 -17.40
N LEU A 246 -0.83 -4.41 -17.68
CA LEU A 246 0.38 -4.28 -16.85
C LEU A 246 0.09 -3.90 -15.40
N ASN A 247 -0.96 -3.12 -15.16
CA ASN A 247 -1.34 -2.71 -13.80
C ASN A 247 -1.81 -3.89 -12.94
N GLN A 248 -2.20 -5.01 -13.56
CA GLN A 248 -2.51 -6.24 -12.83
C GLN A 248 -1.33 -6.73 -11.96
N LEU A 249 -0.09 -6.43 -12.38
CA LEU A 249 1.15 -6.89 -11.73
C LEU A 249 1.56 -6.07 -10.50
N PHE A 250 1.06 -4.84 -10.37
CA PHE A 250 1.49 -3.89 -9.33
C PHE A 250 0.36 -3.51 -8.38
N TRP A 251 -0.88 -3.59 -8.83
CA TRP A 251 -2.03 -3.12 -8.06
C TRP A 251 -2.74 -4.27 -7.36
N GLN A 252 -3.25 -3.96 -6.17
CA GLN A 252 -4.16 -4.81 -5.43
C GLN A 252 -5.39 -4.01 -5.03
N ARG A 253 -6.53 -4.69 -5.00
CA ARG A 253 -7.78 -4.15 -4.50
C ARG A 253 -7.89 -4.40 -3.00
N ARG A 254 -8.22 -3.36 -2.24
CA ARG A 254 -8.45 -3.41 -0.79
C ARG A 254 -9.87 -2.94 -0.47
N GLU A 255 -10.54 -3.63 0.43
CA GLU A 255 -11.91 -3.28 0.85
C GLU A 255 -11.89 -2.41 2.11
N PHE A 256 -12.79 -1.42 2.17
CA PHE A 256 -13.06 -0.70 3.41
C PHE A 256 -14.04 -1.48 4.28
N LEU A 257 -14.06 -1.19 5.58
CA LEU A 257 -14.99 -1.86 6.51
C LEU A 257 -16.47 -1.51 6.24
N ASP A 258 -16.73 -0.29 5.78
CA ASP A 258 -18.06 0.26 5.51
C ASP A 258 -18.59 -0.10 4.11
N GLY A 259 -17.91 -0.98 3.39
CA GLY A 259 -18.23 -1.39 2.01
C GLY A 259 -17.36 -0.68 0.98
N GLY A 260 -17.51 -0.98 -0.32
CA GLY A 260 -16.64 -0.40 -1.35
C GLY A 260 -15.15 -0.80 -1.24
N PHE A 261 -14.33 -0.24 -2.12
CA PHE A 261 -12.93 -0.62 -2.24
C PHE A 261 -12.07 0.54 -2.77
N TYR A 262 -10.77 0.34 -2.70
CA TYR A 262 -9.75 1.19 -3.28
C TYR A 262 -8.62 0.33 -3.84
N TYR A 263 -7.79 0.93 -4.69
CA TYR A 263 -6.63 0.31 -5.28
C TYR A 263 -5.37 0.84 -4.59
N TYR A 264 -4.44 -0.05 -4.32
CA TYR A 264 -3.14 0.29 -3.75
C TYR A 264 -2.05 -0.44 -4.53
N ALA A 265 -0.98 0.25 -4.89
CA ALA A 265 0.22 -0.33 -5.48
C ALA A 265 1.36 -0.32 -4.45
N PRO A 266 1.65 -1.44 -3.76
CA PRO A 266 2.66 -1.49 -2.70
C PRO A 266 4.03 -1.02 -3.16
N GLU A 267 4.44 -1.39 -4.36
CA GLU A 267 5.75 -1.09 -4.94
C GLU A 267 5.89 0.35 -5.44
N LEU A 268 4.76 1.04 -5.63
CA LEU A 268 4.70 2.43 -6.09
C LEU A 268 4.31 3.41 -4.97
N GLY A 269 3.71 2.93 -3.89
CA GLY A 269 3.27 3.76 -2.77
C GLY A 269 2.04 4.59 -3.13
N GLU A 270 1.31 4.16 -4.16
CA GLU A 270 0.22 4.93 -4.77
C GLU A 270 -1.15 4.34 -4.40
N LEU A 271 -2.09 5.22 -4.10
CA LEU A 271 -3.48 4.89 -3.76
C LEU A 271 -4.42 5.51 -4.79
N ARG A 272 -5.47 4.78 -5.18
CA ARG A 272 -6.52 5.28 -6.08
C ARG A 272 -7.89 4.79 -5.65
N LEU A 273 -8.90 5.64 -5.85
CA LEU A 273 -10.31 5.22 -5.77
C LEU A 273 -10.81 4.63 -7.08
N GLU A 274 -10.29 5.15 -8.19
CA GLU A 274 -10.61 4.70 -9.53
C GLU A 274 -9.70 3.56 -9.95
N GLU A 275 -10.24 2.71 -10.82
CA GLU A 275 -9.49 1.60 -11.38
C GLU A 275 -8.27 2.09 -12.17
N PRO A 276 -7.08 1.51 -11.96
CA PRO A 276 -5.89 1.91 -12.72
C PRO A 276 -6.11 1.65 -14.22
N PRO A 277 -5.60 2.53 -15.11
CA PRO A 277 -5.86 2.43 -16.54
C PRO A 277 -5.29 1.13 -17.12
N VAL A 278 -6.06 0.44 -17.95
CA VAL A 278 -5.60 -0.79 -18.58
C VAL A 278 -4.61 -0.48 -19.71
N ARG A 279 -3.42 -1.06 -19.63
CA ARG A 279 -2.36 -0.97 -20.66
C ARG A 279 -1.79 -2.36 -20.87
N HIS A 280 -1.91 -2.90 -22.08
CA HIS A 280 -1.39 -4.22 -22.43
C HIS A 280 0.06 -4.15 -22.94
N GLY A 281 0.76 -5.27 -22.91
CA GLY A 281 2.15 -5.41 -23.34
C GLY A 281 3.13 -5.40 -22.18
N GLY A 282 4.38 -5.00 -22.42
CA GLY A 282 5.42 -4.97 -21.40
C GLY A 282 6.77 -4.47 -21.92
N ILE A 283 7.79 -4.56 -21.08
CA ILE A 283 9.14 -4.12 -21.41
C ILE A 283 10.01 -5.35 -21.68
N LEU A 284 10.42 -5.52 -22.94
CA LEU A 284 11.37 -6.57 -23.33
C LEU A 284 12.82 -6.05 -23.19
N SER A 285 13.50 -6.45 -22.12
CA SER A 285 14.85 -5.95 -21.75
C SER A 285 15.93 -7.04 -21.71
N GLU A 286 15.95 -7.89 -22.74
CA GLU A 286 17.00 -8.91 -22.89
C GLU A 286 18.30 -8.34 -23.47
N GLU A 287 19.41 -9.08 -23.30
CA GLU A 287 20.73 -8.72 -23.85
C GLU A 287 20.71 -8.54 -25.38
N MET A 288 21.61 -7.68 -25.89
CA MET A 288 21.78 -7.47 -27.32
C MET A 288 22.23 -8.77 -28.01
N GLY A 289 21.71 -9.03 -29.21
CA GLY A 289 22.07 -10.23 -29.99
C GLY A 289 21.18 -11.46 -29.76
N LEU A 290 20.28 -11.44 -28.77
CA LEU A 290 19.34 -12.56 -28.51
C LEU A 290 18.17 -12.67 -29.50
N GLY A 291 18.08 -11.76 -30.48
CA GLY A 291 17.09 -11.89 -31.55
C GLY A 291 15.69 -11.34 -31.23
N LYS A 292 15.58 -10.35 -30.34
CA LYS A 292 14.34 -9.60 -30.04
C LYS A 292 13.49 -9.21 -31.25
N THR A 293 14.12 -8.91 -32.39
CA THR A 293 13.40 -8.61 -33.64
C THR A 293 12.62 -9.82 -34.16
N ALA A 294 13.22 -11.01 -34.12
CA ALA A 294 12.55 -12.24 -34.53
C ALA A 294 11.36 -12.57 -33.61
N GLU A 295 11.51 -12.34 -32.30
CA GLU A 295 10.44 -12.50 -31.30
C GLU A 295 9.27 -11.54 -31.57
N MET A 296 9.55 -10.26 -31.86
CA MET A 296 8.50 -9.29 -32.20
C MET A 296 7.76 -9.66 -33.48
N VAL A 297 8.47 -10.13 -34.52
CA VAL A 297 7.83 -10.61 -35.75
C VAL A 297 6.98 -11.85 -35.47
N ALA A 298 7.47 -12.76 -34.63
CA ALA A 298 6.75 -13.95 -34.19
C ALA A 298 5.45 -13.60 -33.46
N LEU A 299 5.46 -12.58 -32.60
CA LEU A 299 4.28 -12.06 -31.92
C LEU A 299 3.25 -11.51 -32.91
N ILE A 300 3.69 -10.65 -33.85
CA ILE A 300 2.82 -10.07 -34.89
C ILE A 300 2.15 -11.18 -35.72
N LEU A 301 2.91 -12.19 -36.14
CA LEU A 301 2.37 -13.33 -36.89
C LEU A 301 1.34 -14.12 -36.08
N THR A 302 1.63 -14.37 -34.81
CA THR A 302 0.73 -15.09 -33.90
C THR A 302 -0.58 -14.33 -33.72
N GLN A 303 -0.53 -13.02 -33.47
CA GLN A 303 -1.74 -12.20 -33.34
C GLN A 303 -2.55 -12.11 -34.63
N LYS A 304 -1.86 -11.99 -35.78
CA LYS A 304 -2.52 -12.01 -37.09
C LYS A 304 -3.29 -13.32 -37.30
N GLN A 305 -2.67 -14.47 -37.00
CA GLN A 305 -3.30 -15.78 -37.13
C GLN A 305 -4.50 -15.94 -36.19
N ARG A 306 -4.39 -15.47 -34.95
CA ARG A 306 -5.52 -15.47 -33.99
C ARG A 306 -6.70 -14.68 -34.53
N LYS A 307 -6.46 -13.48 -35.06
CA LYS A 307 -7.50 -12.63 -35.66
C LYS A 307 -8.13 -13.25 -36.91
N GLU A 308 -7.37 -13.98 -37.71
CA GLU A 308 -7.89 -14.71 -38.88
C GLU A 308 -8.72 -15.93 -38.47
N ARG A 309 -8.34 -16.64 -37.40
CA ARG A 309 -9.09 -17.77 -36.85
C ARG A 309 -10.40 -17.33 -36.18
N GLY A 310 -10.41 -16.23 -35.44
CA GLY A 310 -11.62 -15.72 -34.78
C GLY A 310 -12.65 -15.05 -35.72
N ARG A 311 -12.31 -14.87 -37.00
CA ARG A 311 -13.21 -14.33 -38.04
C ARG A 311 -13.92 -15.42 -38.86
N ARG A 312 -13.52 -16.69 -38.70
CA ARG A 312 -14.12 -17.86 -39.36
C ARG A 312 -15.08 -18.55 -38.40
#